data_AF-A0A378B1C8-F1
#
_entry.id   AF-A0A378B1C8-F1
#
_cell.length_a   1.000
_cell.length_b   1.000
_cell.length_c   1.000
_cell.angle_alpha   90.00
_cell.angle_beta   90.00
_cell.angle_gamma   90.00
#
_symmetry.space_group_name_H-M   'P 1'
#
loop_
_entity.id
_entity.type
_entity.pdbx_description
1 polymer ?
#
loop_
_entity_poly.entity_id
_entity_poly.type
_entity_poly.pdbx_seq_one_letter_code
_entity_poly.pdbx_strand_id
1 'polypeptide(L)'
;MPPPSRKTLQRIQAQYGDKASSERVEQLFAALAAALKAKGFTRFIVAGGETSSIVAQTLGVEAFHIGPTISPGVPCVRDTRQPLSLALKSGNFGDIQFFARAQQEFRHD
;
A
#
# COMPACT_ATOMS: atom_id res chain seq x y z
N MET A 1 15.77 -2.13 -8.81
CA MET A 1 15.13 -2.13 -10.14
C MET A 1 14.62 -0.73 -10.41
N PRO A 2 15.05 -0.04 -11.48
CA PRO A 2 14.50 1.27 -11.81
C PRO A 2 13.01 1.13 -12.20
N PRO A 3 12.16 2.14 -11.92
CA PRO A 3 10.77 2.13 -12.37
C PRO A 3 10.71 1.99 -13.90
N PRO A 4 9.64 1.37 -14.44
CA PRO A 4 9.49 1.22 -15.88
C PRO A 4 9.54 2.59 -16.57
N SER A 5 10.21 2.65 -17.73
CA SER A 5 10.27 3.89 -18.50
C SER A 5 8.86 4.35 -18.89
N ARG A 6 8.65 5.66 -19.03
CA ARG A 6 7.35 6.22 -19.49
C ARG A 6 6.88 5.56 -20.80
N LYS A 7 7.81 5.23 -21.71
CA LYS A 7 7.53 4.51 -22.95
C LYS A 7 7.00 3.09 -22.71
N THR A 8 7.54 2.41 -21.70
CA THR A 8 7.08 1.06 -21.30
C THR A 8 5.68 1.12 -20.73
N LEU A 9 5.40 2.08 -19.84
CA LEU A 9 4.06 2.29 -19.26
C LEU A 9 3.02 2.56 -20.36
N GLN A 10 3.33 3.49 -21.27
CA GLN A 10 2.46 3.84 -22.40
C GLN A 10 2.16 2.64 -23.29
N ARG A 11 3.15 1.77 -23.54
CA ARG A 11 2.95 0.55 -24.34
C ARG A 11 1.98 -0.42 -23.66
N ILE A 12 2.13 -0.63 -22.36
CA ILE A 12 1.23 -1.49 -21.57
C ILE A 12 -0.19 -0.93 -21.60
N GLN A 13 -0.34 0.38 -21.35
CA GLN A 13 -1.64 1.06 -21.37
C GLN A 13 -2.29 1.01 -22.76
N ALA A 14 -1.51 1.15 -23.84
CA ALA A 14 -2.01 1.04 -25.21
C ALA A 14 -2.47 -0.40 -25.56
N GLN A 15 -1.80 -1.41 -25.01
CA GLN A 15 -2.12 -2.82 -25.27
C GLN A 15 -3.34 -3.31 -24.49
N TYR A 16 -3.49 -2.89 -23.23
CA TYR A 16 -4.51 -3.43 -22.32
C TYR A 16 -5.63 -2.43 -21.99
N GLY A 17 -5.52 -1.19 -22.47
CA GLY A 17 -6.37 -0.07 -22.10
C GLY A 17 -5.95 0.50 -20.75
N ASP A 18 -5.73 1.82 -20.69
CA ASP A 18 -5.21 2.50 -19.50
C ASP A 18 -6.05 2.20 -18.24
N LYS A 19 -7.32 2.61 -18.26
CA LYS A 19 -8.25 2.42 -17.14
C LYS A 19 -8.44 0.95 -16.75
N ALA A 20 -8.63 0.08 -17.74
CA ALA A 20 -8.86 -1.34 -17.51
C ALA A 20 -7.60 -2.07 -16.99
N SER A 21 -6.41 -1.56 -17.27
CA SER A 21 -5.16 -2.10 -16.73
C SER A 21 -4.94 -1.68 -15.28
N SER A 22 -5.18 -0.41 -14.95
CA SER A 22 -5.08 0.09 -13.56
C SER A 22 -6.09 -0.59 -12.64
N GLU A 23 -7.36 -0.67 -13.03
CA GLU A 23 -8.42 -1.31 -12.24
C GLU A 23 -8.08 -2.79 -11.96
N ARG A 24 -7.55 -3.52 -12.94
CA ARG A 24 -7.14 -4.92 -12.74
C ARG A 24 -6.00 -5.07 -11.75
N VAL A 25 -5.02 -4.17 -11.78
CA VAL A 25 -3.90 -4.17 -10.83
C VAL A 25 -4.41 -3.87 -9.41
N GLU A 26 -5.32 -2.90 -9.27
CA GLU A 26 -5.95 -2.57 -7.99
C GLU A 26 -6.75 -3.74 -7.42
N GLN A 27 -7.58 -4.39 -8.23
CA GLN A 27 -8.36 -5.57 -7.83
C GLN A 27 -7.47 -6.75 -7.45
N LEU A 28 -6.35 -6.94 -8.15
CA LEU A 28 -5.35 -7.95 -7.79
C LEU A 28 -4.78 -7.69 -6.39
N PHE A 29 -4.38 -6.45 -6.09
CA PHE A 29 -3.84 -6.11 -4.78
C PHE A 29 -4.90 -6.17 -3.66
N ALA A 30 -6.15 -5.82 -3.96
CA ALA A 30 -7.27 -6.00 -3.04
C ALA A 30 -7.44 -7.49 -2.67
N ALA A 31 -7.56 -8.36 -3.68
CA ALA A 31 -7.71 -9.80 -3.47
C ALA A 31 -6.51 -10.40 -2.73
N LEU A 32 -5.29 -9.97 -3.06
CA LEU A 32 -4.08 -10.40 -2.37
C LEU A 32 -4.06 -9.98 -0.90
N ALA A 33 -4.43 -8.72 -0.60
CA ALA A 33 -4.47 -8.22 0.77
C ALA A 33 -5.50 -8.99 1.62
N ALA A 34 -6.69 -9.25 1.08
CA ALA A 34 -7.70 -10.07 1.74
C ALA A 34 -7.20 -11.49 2.03
N ALA A 35 -6.56 -12.13 1.05
CA ALA A 35 -6.00 -13.48 1.21
C ALA A 35 -4.87 -13.53 2.25
N LEU A 36 -4.01 -12.52 2.30
CA LEU A 36 -2.94 -12.41 3.29
C LEU A 36 -3.51 -12.17 4.70
N LYS A 37 -4.50 -11.30 4.84
CA LYS A 37 -5.21 -11.11 6.13
C LYS A 37 -5.82 -12.41 6.63
N ALA A 38 -6.48 -13.17 5.75
CA ALA A 38 -7.04 -14.48 6.08
C ALA A 38 -5.98 -15.51 6.52
N LYS A 39 -4.72 -15.35 6.08
CA LYS A 39 -3.56 -16.14 6.52
C LYS A 39 -2.89 -15.62 7.81
N GLY A 40 -3.46 -14.61 8.46
CA GLY A 40 -2.96 -14.07 9.72
C GLY A 40 -1.91 -12.97 9.58
N PHE A 41 -1.70 -12.41 8.37
CA PHE A 41 -0.87 -11.23 8.23
C PHE A 41 -1.57 -10.01 8.84
N THR A 42 -0.85 -9.30 9.71
CA THR A 42 -1.37 -8.17 10.50
C THR A 42 -0.73 -6.84 10.13
N ARG A 43 0.24 -6.81 9.21
CA ARG A 43 1.03 -5.61 8.89
C ARG A 43 1.15 -5.42 7.39
N PHE A 44 0.73 -4.27 6.90
CA PHE A 44 0.68 -3.97 5.47
C PHE A 44 1.39 -2.64 5.17
N ILE A 45 2.49 -2.70 4.42
CA ILE A 45 3.15 -1.52 3.86
C ILE A 45 2.74 -1.42 2.39
N VAL A 46 2.00 -0.39 2.02
CA VAL A 46 1.42 -0.22 0.69
C VAL A 46 1.95 1.06 0.06
N ALA A 47 2.27 1.00 -1.24
CA ALA A 47 2.74 2.14 -2.01
C ALA A 47 1.86 2.36 -3.26
N GLY A 48 1.53 3.63 -3.52
CA GLY A 48 0.57 4.04 -4.56
C GLY A 48 -0.71 4.55 -3.92
N GLY A 49 -1.24 5.68 -4.39
CA GLY A 49 -2.41 6.33 -3.78
C GLY A 49 -3.65 5.46 -3.89
N GLU A 50 -4.01 5.11 -5.12
CA GLU A 50 -5.16 4.28 -5.48
C GLU A 50 -5.04 2.87 -4.87
N THR A 51 -3.85 2.26 -4.96
CA THR A 51 -3.57 0.95 -4.35
C THR A 51 -3.70 0.99 -2.83
N SER A 52 -3.25 2.06 -2.17
CA SER A 52 -3.40 2.21 -0.71
C SER A 52 -4.86 2.32 -0.31
N SER A 53 -5.64 3.10 -1.06
CA SER A 53 -7.07 3.28 -0.80
C SER A 53 -7.87 1.99 -0.93
N ILE A 54 -7.67 1.21 -2.00
CA ILE A 54 -8.42 -0.04 -2.20
C ILE A 54 -7.99 -1.12 -1.21
N VAL A 55 -6.71 -1.20 -0.85
CA VAL A 55 -6.22 -2.16 0.15
C VAL A 55 -6.78 -1.83 1.54
N ALA A 56 -6.75 -0.56 1.97
CA ALA A 56 -7.30 -0.16 3.26
C ALA A 56 -8.80 -0.47 3.37
N GLN A 57 -9.58 -0.17 2.32
CA GLN A 57 -11.00 -0.53 2.23
C GLN A 57 -11.21 -2.04 2.30
N THR A 58 -10.44 -2.81 1.52
CA THR A 58 -10.54 -4.28 1.47
C THR A 58 -10.20 -4.93 2.82
N LEU A 59 -9.26 -4.35 3.55
CA LEU A 59 -8.89 -4.81 4.89
C LEU A 59 -9.92 -4.40 5.97
N GLY A 60 -10.93 -3.59 5.62
CA GLY A 60 -12.00 -3.17 6.53
C GLY A 60 -11.59 -2.08 7.51
N VAL A 61 -10.63 -1.23 7.14
CA VAL A 61 -10.15 -0.14 7.98
C VAL A 61 -11.12 1.04 7.88
N GLU A 62 -11.83 1.32 8.96
CA GLU A 62 -12.77 2.46 9.05
C GLU A 62 -12.24 3.58 9.96
N ALA A 63 -11.47 3.20 10.98
CA ALA A 63 -10.86 4.12 11.93
C ALA A 63 -9.50 3.57 12.38
N PHE A 64 -8.56 4.47 12.65
CA PHE A 64 -7.21 4.11 13.05
C PHE A 64 -6.60 5.13 14.01
N HIS A 65 -5.67 4.66 14.84
CA HIS A 65 -4.75 5.49 15.60
C HIS A 65 -3.56 5.87 14.72
N ILE A 66 -3.11 7.11 14.83
CA ILE A 66 -1.89 7.60 14.18
C ILE A 66 -0.71 7.29 15.10
N GLY A 67 0.23 6.50 14.61
CA GLY A 67 1.47 6.13 15.29
C GLY A 67 2.68 6.96 14.82
N PRO A 68 3.90 6.44 15.01
CA PRO A 68 5.13 7.11 14.63
C PRO A 68 5.19 7.47 13.14
N THR A 69 5.86 8.58 12.85
CA THR A 69 6.06 9.05 11.48
C THR A 69 7.22 8.29 10.83
N ILE A 70 6.94 7.48 9.81
CA ILE A 70 7.95 6.74 9.03
C ILE A 70 8.70 7.70 8.09
N SER A 71 7.99 8.65 7.49
CA SER A 71 8.51 9.69 6.60
C SER A 71 7.59 10.90 6.62
N PRO A 72 8.05 12.10 6.21
CA PRO A 72 7.20 13.27 6.13
C PRO A 72 5.90 12.95 5.37
N GLY A 73 4.75 13.09 6.03
CA GLY A 73 3.43 12.80 5.45
C GLY A 73 3.01 11.33 5.40
N VAL A 74 3.81 10.40 5.94
CA VAL A 74 3.50 8.96 5.96
C VAL A 74 3.72 8.38 7.36
N PRO A 75 2.69 8.42 8.24
CA PRO A 75 2.74 7.75 9.54
C PRO A 75 2.44 6.25 9.43
N CYS A 76 2.86 5.51 10.45
CA CYS A 76 2.26 4.23 10.77
C CYS A 76 0.84 4.47 11.29
N VAL A 77 -0.13 3.63 10.91
CA VAL A 77 -1.48 3.67 11.44
C VAL A 77 -1.90 2.29 11.94
N ARG A 78 -2.69 2.24 13.01
CA ARG A 78 -3.21 1.00 13.58
C ARG A 78 -4.72 1.04 13.67
N ASP A 79 -5.37 0.04 13.10
CA ASP A 79 -6.83 -0.09 13.14
C ASP A 79 -7.33 -0.16 14.60
N THR A 80 -8.45 0.50 14.88
CA THR A 80 -9.00 0.57 16.25
C THR A 80 -9.74 -0.69 16.70
N ARG A 81 -10.15 -1.55 15.77
CA ARG A 81 -11.03 -2.72 16.01
C ARG A 81 -10.32 -4.05 15.81
N GLN A 82 -9.27 -4.09 14.99
CA GLN A 82 -8.54 -5.29 14.64
C GLN A 82 -7.03 -5.10 14.84
N PRO A 83 -6.26 -6.17 15.10
CA PRO A 83 -4.80 -6.09 15.24
C PRO A 83 -4.14 -5.93 13.87
N LEU A 84 -4.43 -4.82 13.19
CA LEU A 84 -3.96 -4.51 11.85
C LEU A 84 -3.21 -3.18 11.89
N SER A 85 -1.95 -3.19 11.49
CA SER A 85 -1.15 -1.98 11.31
C SER A 85 -0.83 -1.76 9.83
N LEU A 86 -0.91 -0.51 9.38
CA LEU A 86 -0.70 -0.13 7.98
C LEU A 86 0.29 1.04 7.86
N ALA A 87 1.01 1.07 6.75
CA ALA A 87 1.77 2.24 6.31
C ALA A 87 1.37 2.52 4.85
N LEU A 88 0.67 3.63 4.62
CA LEU A 88 0.08 3.97 3.32
C LEU A 88 0.88 5.09 2.66
N LYS A 89 1.72 4.72 1.71
CA LYS A 89 2.66 5.64 1.04
C LYS A 89 2.11 6.07 -0.32
N SER A 90 1.73 7.33 -0.49
CA SER A 90 1.45 7.86 -1.82
C SER A 90 2.74 7.93 -2.67
N GLY A 91 2.58 7.99 -4.00
CA GLY A 91 3.66 7.69 -4.96
C GLY A 91 4.99 8.41 -4.70
N ASN A 92 4.96 9.74 -4.55
CA ASN A 92 6.15 10.58 -4.45
C ASN A 92 6.71 10.76 -3.03
N PHE A 93 6.15 10.10 -2.02
CA PHE A 93 6.55 10.28 -0.63
C PHE A 93 7.59 9.25 -0.17
N GLY A 94 8.43 9.63 0.81
CA GLY A 94 9.48 8.78 1.34
C GLY A 94 10.74 8.74 0.47
N ASP A 95 11.74 8.01 0.95
CA ASP A 95 13.03 7.81 0.27
C ASP A 95 13.23 6.34 -0.11
N ILE A 96 14.40 6.03 -0.67
CA ILE A 96 14.80 4.66 -1.03
C ILE A 96 14.84 3.71 0.18
N GLN A 97 14.90 4.24 1.40
CA GLN A 97 14.92 3.49 2.66
C GLN A 97 13.53 3.38 3.30
N PHE A 98 12.47 3.87 2.67
CA PHE A 98 11.12 3.91 3.24
C PHE A 98 10.65 2.54 3.74
N PHE A 99 10.72 1.51 2.90
CA PHE A 99 10.23 0.17 3.28
C PHE A 99 11.05 -0.45 4.42
N ALA A 100 12.36 -0.20 4.45
CA ALA A 100 13.23 -0.68 5.52
C ALA A 100 12.88 0.00 6.86
N ARG A 101 12.68 1.32 6.86
CA ARG A 101 12.26 2.07 8.05
C ARG A 101 10.86 1.68 8.51
N ALA A 102 9.91 1.56 7.59
CA ALA A 102 8.56 1.11 7.90
C ALA A 102 8.57 -0.24 8.64
N GLN A 103 9.38 -1.20 8.17
CA GLN A 103 9.54 -2.48 8.86
C GLN A 103 10.11 -2.35 10.28
N GLN A 104 11.01 -1.40 10.53
CA GLN A 104 11.55 -1.15 11.87
C GLN A 104 10.49 -0.55 12.82
N GLU A 105 9.67 0.37 12.34
CA GLU A 105 8.56 0.94 13.12
C GLU A 105 7.58 -0.16 13.55
N PHE A 106 7.24 -1.08 12.63
CA PHE A 106 6.38 -2.24 12.94
C PHE A 106 6.98 -3.28 13.90
N ARG A 107 8.26 -3.19 14.27
CA ARG A 107 8.85 -4.06 15.31
C ARG A 107 8.60 -3.53 16.72
N HIS A 108 8.23 -2.26 16.84
CA HIS A 108 7.99 -1.58 18.12
C HIS A 108 6.49 -1.45 18.46
N ASP A 109 5.62 -1.92 17.56
CA ASP A 109 4.16 -2.10 17.71
C ASP A 109 3.79 -3.43 18.41
#